data_AF-A0A7J4LJE1-F1
#
_entry.id   AF-A0A7J4LJE1-F1
#
_cell.length_a   1.000
_cell.length_b   1.000
_cell.length_c   1.000
_cell.angle_alpha   90.00
_cell.angle_beta   90.00
_cell.angle_gamma   90.00
#
_symmetry.space_group_name_H-M   'P 1'
#
loop_
_entity.id
_entity.type
_entity.pdbx_description
1 polymer ?
#
loop_
_entity_poly.entity_id
_entity_poly.type
_entity_poly.pdbx_seq_one_letter_code
_entity_poly.pdbx_strand_id
1 'polypeptide(L)'
;SVAHAFSHILYKGLLFMGAGSVIFMTGKSRLTELGGLYRYMPLTLALYIIGVLSISAFPLFSGFVSKSMIISAAGERHLAIVWLLLTLASAGTILHTGLRLPYFTFFSKDAGLAAREPPANMLLAMGLVALLGIFVGVYPAALFSLLPYQVDYVPYTGEHIVGAVQLVAFTGLGFFLLRDRLAPERTLSLDIDWLYRRAGRAFMWFIREPLSVYSSKLYSVLISVSDALAWISRNPKKAFFMHIDMAEYRLFGRIHGLSPEASLEHIRSMRVNYPGRPVHRDPVGDAIIVAIILLMIYALYYIARLRLWT
;
A
#
# COMPACT_ATOMS: atom_id res chain seq x y z
N SER A 1 -17.38 8.88 11.41
CA SER A 1 -17.39 10.09 12.25
C SER A 1 -15.98 10.67 12.35
N VAL A 2 -15.83 11.98 12.15
CA VAL A 2 -14.54 12.70 12.26
C VAL A 2 -14.02 12.71 13.70
N ALA A 3 -14.91 12.86 14.68
CA ALA A 3 -14.56 12.82 16.11
C ALA A 3 -13.91 11.48 16.51
N HIS A 4 -14.41 10.38 15.94
CA HIS A 4 -13.83 9.05 16.16
C HIS A 4 -12.49 8.89 15.46
N ALA A 5 -12.32 9.38 14.23
CA ALA A 5 -11.03 9.38 13.57
C ALA A 5 -9.96 10.14 14.38
N PHE A 6 -10.32 11.32 14.89
CA PHE A 6 -9.44 12.12 15.76
C PHE A 6 -9.06 11.36 17.04
N SER A 7 -10.05 10.90 17.80
CA SER A 7 -9.81 10.14 19.03
C SER A 7 -8.97 8.89 18.75
N HIS A 8 -9.25 8.22 17.63
CA HIS A 8 -8.53 7.04 17.17
C HIS A 8 -7.06 7.28 16.89
N ILE A 9 -6.71 8.42 16.29
CA ILE A 9 -5.31 8.81 16.12
C ILE A 9 -4.63 8.97 17.47
N LEU A 10 -5.27 9.61 18.45
CA LEU A 10 -4.69 9.80 19.78
C LEU A 10 -4.41 8.47 20.50
N TYR A 11 -5.44 7.63 20.67
CA TYR A 11 -5.25 6.40 21.46
C TYR A 11 -4.43 5.34 20.72
N LYS A 12 -4.53 5.22 19.38
CA LYS A 12 -3.62 4.31 18.65
C LYS A 12 -2.20 4.86 18.64
N GLY A 13 -2.02 6.17 18.49
CA GLY A 13 -0.71 6.81 18.60
C GLY A 13 -0.05 6.49 19.95
N LEU A 14 -0.79 6.62 21.05
CA LEU A 14 -0.30 6.27 22.39
C LEU A 14 0.07 4.79 22.53
N LEU A 15 -0.79 3.89 22.03
CA LEU A 15 -0.53 2.45 22.05
C LEU A 15 0.70 2.08 21.20
N PHE A 16 0.87 2.69 20.02
CA PHE A 16 2.06 2.48 19.18
C PHE A 16 3.32 3.04 19.82
N MET A 17 3.27 4.21 20.46
CA MET A 17 4.42 4.76 21.17
C MET A 17 4.82 3.88 22.36
N GLY A 18 3.86 3.35 23.13
CA GLY A 18 4.19 2.46 24.25
C GLY A 18 4.66 1.07 23.81
N ALA A 19 4.05 0.48 22.77
CA ALA A 19 4.56 -0.76 22.18
C ALA A 19 5.96 -0.56 21.56
N GLY A 20 6.16 0.56 20.86
CA GLY A 20 7.45 0.95 20.30
C GLY A 20 8.51 1.17 21.37
N SER A 21 8.14 1.76 22.52
CA SER A 21 9.03 1.90 23.68
C SER A 21 9.45 0.54 24.24
N VAL A 22 8.51 -0.41 24.37
CA VAL A 22 8.84 -1.78 24.80
C VAL A 22 9.79 -2.45 23.80
N ILE A 23 9.51 -2.37 22.50
CA ILE A 23 10.38 -2.96 21.46
C ILE A 23 11.77 -2.31 21.48
N PHE A 24 11.84 -0.98 21.61
CA PHE A 24 13.09 -0.23 21.65
C PHE A 24 13.95 -0.62 22.86
N MET A 25 13.33 -0.79 24.04
CA MET A 25 14.05 -1.10 25.27
C MET A 25 14.40 -2.58 25.44
N THR A 26 13.62 -3.48 24.85
CA THR A 26 13.83 -4.94 24.97
C THR A 26 14.53 -5.55 23.75
N GLY A 27 14.46 -4.90 22.59
CA GLY A 27 14.87 -5.46 21.30
C GLY A 27 14.00 -6.62 20.80
N LYS A 28 12.87 -6.90 21.47
CA LYS A 28 11.98 -8.02 21.18
C LYS A 28 10.64 -7.53 20.65
N SER A 29 10.19 -8.13 19.56
CA SER A 29 8.88 -7.82 18.94
C SER A 29 7.85 -8.94 19.10
N ARG A 30 8.28 -10.14 19.50
CA ARG A 30 7.40 -11.30 19.67
C ARG A 30 6.78 -11.29 21.05
N LEU A 31 5.45 -11.33 21.12
CA LEU A 31 4.72 -11.36 22.38
C LEU A 31 5.07 -12.60 23.24
N THR A 32 5.52 -13.70 22.63
CA THR A 32 6.02 -14.90 23.32
C THR A 32 7.34 -14.71 24.05
N GLU A 33 8.07 -13.64 23.76
CA GLU A 33 9.38 -13.31 24.34
C GLU A 33 9.28 -12.15 25.34
N LEU A 34 8.07 -11.62 25.58
CA LEU A 34 7.80 -10.51 26.47
C LEU A 34 7.02 -11.00 27.71
N GLY A 35 7.18 -10.30 28.83
CA GLY A 35 6.50 -10.59 30.09
C GLY A 35 7.21 -9.98 31.28
N GLY A 36 6.47 -9.68 32.35
CA GLY A 36 7.02 -9.11 33.60
C GLY A 36 7.52 -7.67 33.54
N LEU A 37 7.28 -6.95 32.43
CA LEU A 37 7.84 -5.60 32.22
C LEU A 37 7.29 -4.53 33.16
N TYR A 38 6.18 -4.78 33.87
CA TYR A 38 5.62 -3.82 34.83
C TYR A 38 6.62 -3.37 35.92
N ARG A 39 7.59 -4.23 36.25
CA ARG A 39 8.63 -3.94 37.26
C ARG A 39 9.74 -3.02 36.73
N TYR A 40 9.99 -3.09 35.42
CA TYR A 40 11.11 -2.43 34.76
C TYR A 40 10.71 -1.12 34.09
N MET A 41 9.45 -1.02 33.64
CA MET A 41 8.91 0.13 32.90
C MET A 41 7.53 0.59 33.42
N PRO A 42 7.39 0.94 34.72
CA PRO A 42 6.10 1.33 35.32
C PRO A 42 5.46 2.59 34.74
N LEU A 43 6.23 3.60 34.34
CA LEU A 43 5.74 4.82 33.68
C LEU A 43 5.23 4.53 32.28
N THR A 44 6.00 3.77 31.49
CA THR A 44 5.56 3.31 30.17
C THR A 44 4.26 2.50 30.28
N LEU A 45 4.16 1.62 31.28
CA LEU A 45 2.93 0.88 31.57
C LEU A 45 1.77 1.82 31.89
N ALA A 46 1.93 2.79 32.81
CA ALA A 46 0.86 3.71 33.19
C ALA A 46 0.32 4.50 31.98
N LEU A 47 1.23 5.02 31.15
CA LEU A 47 0.88 5.73 29.92
C LEU A 47 0.24 4.81 28.88
N TYR A 48 0.72 3.58 28.75
CA TYR A 48 0.11 2.59 27.86
C TYR A 48 -1.32 2.23 28.31
N ILE A 49 -1.53 2.07 29.61
CA ILE A 49 -2.85 1.79 30.19
C ILE A 49 -3.84 2.93 29.92
N ILE A 50 -3.41 4.19 29.93
CA ILE A 50 -4.27 5.31 29.49
C ILE A 50 -4.73 5.12 28.03
N GLY A 51 -3.83 4.71 27.14
CA GLY A 51 -4.18 4.35 25.75
C GLY A 51 -5.15 3.18 25.67
N VAL A 52 -4.94 2.15 26.50
CA VAL A 52 -5.81 0.97 26.63
C VAL A 52 -7.21 1.33 27.10
N LEU A 53 -7.33 2.17 28.14
CA LEU A 53 -8.63 2.63 28.65
C LEU A 53 -9.36 3.46 27.60
N SER A 54 -8.62 4.31 26.87
CA SER A 54 -9.18 5.09 25.77
C SER A 54 -9.67 4.21 24.63
N ILE A 55 -8.88 3.26 24.11
CA ILE A 55 -9.37 2.37 23.04
C ILE A 55 -10.54 1.48 23.50
N SER A 56 -10.62 1.17 24.79
CA SER A 56 -11.67 0.33 25.38
C SER A 56 -12.97 1.08 25.64
N ALA A 57 -13.07 2.37 25.27
CA ALA A 57 -14.22 3.21 25.57
C ALA A 57 -14.55 3.29 27.07
N PHE A 58 -13.53 3.25 27.93
CA PHE A 58 -13.75 3.46 29.35
C PHE A 58 -14.20 4.92 29.61
N PRO A 59 -15.15 5.19 30.52
CA PRO A 59 -15.58 6.55 30.84
C PRO A 59 -14.40 7.47 31.17
N LEU A 60 -14.52 8.77 30.87
CA LEU A 60 -13.47 9.80 31.02
C LEU A 60 -12.36 9.82 29.97
N PHE A 61 -12.38 8.91 28.98
CA PHE A 61 -11.41 8.90 27.89
C PHE A 61 -12.04 9.23 26.54
N SER A 62 -11.27 9.81 25.62
CA SER A 62 -11.73 10.20 24.27
C SER A 62 -12.42 9.09 23.47
N GLY A 63 -12.01 7.84 23.65
CA GLY A 63 -12.65 6.71 22.97
C GLY A 63 -14.06 6.42 23.46
N PHE A 64 -14.41 6.75 24.71
CA PHE A 64 -15.80 6.66 25.21
C PHE A 64 -16.68 7.62 24.41
N VAL A 65 -16.36 8.92 24.45
CA VAL A 65 -17.08 9.99 23.76
C VAL A 65 -17.32 9.66 22.29
N SER A 66 -16.28 9.22 21.58
CA SER A 66 -16.36 9.02 20.14
C SER A 66 -17.00 7.70 19.72
N LYS A 67 -16.78 6.60 20.46
CA LYS A 67 -17.39 5.30 20.14
C LYS A 67 -18.86 5.25 20.55
N SER A 68 -19.19 5.77 21.74
CA SER A 68 -20.57 5.82 22.21
C SER A 68 -21.45 6.61 21.23
N MET A 69 -20.93 7.71 20.66
CA MET A 69 -21.64 8.49 19.66
C MET A 69 -22.00 7.70 18.40
N ILE A 70 -21.09 6.87 17.87
CA ILE A 70 -21.37 6.07 16.66
C ILE A 70 -22.36 4.95 16.97
N ILE A 71 -22.20 4.29 18.12
CA ILE A 71 -23.08 3.21 18.55
C ILE A 71 -24.49 3.75 18.83
N SER A 72 -24.61 4.88 19.54
CA SER A 72 -25.89 5.56 19.79
C SER A 72 -26.58 5.94 18.49
N ALA A 73 -25.86 6.55 17.56
CA ALA A 73 -26.42 6.94 16.26
C ALA A 73 -26.96 5.73 15.47
N ALA A 74 -26.33 4.56 15.56
CA ALA A 74 -26.86 3.33 14.95
C ALA A 74 -28.13 2.84 15.65
N GLY A 75 -28.21 2.96 16.97
CA GLY A 75 -29.39 2.63 17.77
C GLY A 75 -30.58 3.55 17.49
N GLU A 76 -30.36 4.86 17.48
CA GLU A 76 -31.37 5.89 17.19
C GLU A 76 -31.95 5.78 15.77
N ARG A 77 -31.15 5.29 14.82
CA ARG A 77 -31.59 5.02 13.44
C ARG A 77 -32.22 3.62 13.27
N HIS A 78 -32.44 2.89 14.36
CA HIS A 78 -32.98 1.53 14.37
C HIS A 78 -32.18 0.53 13.49
N LEU A 79 -30.88 0.75 13.32
CA LEU A 79 -30.00 -0.11 12.54
C LEU A 79 -29.46 -1.25 13.40
N ALA A 80 -30.33 -2.18 13.81
CA ALA A 80 -30.02 -3.22 14.79
C ALA A 80 -28.78 -4.06 14.44
N ILE A 81 -28.64 -4.46 13.16
CA ILE A 81 -27.47 -5.23 12.69
C ILE A 81 -26.19 -4.40 12.81
N VAL A 82 -26.23 -3.13 12.43
CA VAL A 82 -25.06 -2.24 12.49
C VAL A 82 -24.67 -1.99 13.95
N TRP A 83 -25.65 -1.71 14.80
CA TRP A 83 -25.43 -1.55 16.24
C TRP A 83 -24.78 -2.79 16.87
N LEU A 84 -25.28 -3.98 16.55
CA LEU A 84 -24.73 -5.25 17.03
C LEU A 84 -23.29 -5.45 16.54
N LEU A 85 -23.02 -5.25 15.25
CA LEU A 85 -21.68 -5.38 14.68
C LEU A 85 -20.69 -4.39 15.29
N LEU A 86 -21.10 -3.13 15.52
CA LEU A 86 -20.26 -2.12 16.18
C LEU A 86 -19.97 -2.47 17.64
N THR A 87 -20.95 -3.02 18.35
CA THR A 87 -20.79 -3.48 19.74
C THR A 87 -19.85 -4.69 19.80
N LEU A 88 -20.03 -5.68 18.92
CA LEU A 88 -19.14 -6.84 18.80
C LEU A 88 -17.71 -6.44 18.40
N ALA A 89 -17.57 -5.52 17.46
CA ALA A 89 -16.26 -4.98 17.07
C ALA A 89 -15.58 -4.25 18.24
N SER A 90 -16.37 -3.55 19.08
CA SER A 90 -15.86 -2.91 20.28
C SER A 90 -15.41 -3.93 21.32
N ALA A 91 -16.18 -4.99 21.58
CA ALA A 91 -15.78 -6.10 22.44
C ALA A 91 -14.49 -6.78 21.93
N GLY A 92 -14.39 -7.08 20.63
CA GLY A 92 -13.19 -7.66 20.03
C GLY A 92 -11.96 -6.76 20.19
N THR A 93 -12.13 -5.44 20.06
CA THR A 93 -11.06 -4.46 20.28
C THR A 93 -10.59 -4.45 21.74
N ILE A 94 -11.53 -4.46 22.69
CA ILE A 94 -11.22 -4.52 24.14
C ILE A 94 -10.48 -5.82 24.44
N LEU A 95 -10.98 -6.95 23.95
CA LEU A 95 -10.39 -8.27 24.19
C LEU A 95 -8.95 -8.36 23.67
N HIS A 96 -8.76 -7.98 22.40
CA HIS A 96 -7.47 -8.14 21.73
C HIS A 96 -6.47 -7.06 22.13
N THR A 97 -6.82 -5.78 21.92
CA THR A 97 -5.88 -4.67 22.09
C THR A 97 -5.92 -4.11 23.52
N GLY A 98 -7.09 -4.13 24.15
CA GLY A 98 -7.27 -3.60 25.51
C GLY A 98 -6.79 -4.54 26.62
N LEU A 99 -6.90 -5.86 26.44
CA LEU A 99 -6.58 -6.84 27.49
C LEU A 99 -5.42 -7.75 27.11
N ARG A 100 -5.53 -8.47 25.99
CA ARG A 100 -4.52 -9.47 25.58
C ARG A 100 -3.13 -8.86 25.44
N LEU A 101 -2.97 -7.80 24.65
CA LEU A 101 -1.66 -7.17 24.43
C LEU A 101 -0.98 -6.65 25.72
N PRO A 102 -1.60 -5.76 26.54
CA PRO A 102 -0.98 -5.28 27.77
C PRO A 102 -0.73 -6.39 28.78
N TYR A 103 -1.65 -7.34 28.92
CA TYR A 103 -1.49 -8.45 29.85
C TYR A 103 -0.26 -9.28 29.50
N PHE A 104 -0.15 -9.74 28.25
CA PHE A 104 0.97 -10.59 27.86
C PHE A 104 2.31 -9.84 27.78
N THR A 105 2.30 -8.53 27.52
CA THR A 105 3.51 -7.71 27.48
C THR A 105 4.04 -7.39 28.87
N PHE A 106 3.16 -6.93 29.78
CA PHE A 106 3.58 -6.38 31.07
C PHE A 106 3.35 -7.34 32.24
N PHE A 107 2.26 -8.12 32.25
CA PHE A 107 1.82 -8.89 33.42
C PHE A 107 2.03 -10.42 33.29
N SER A 108 2.45 -10.91 32.13
CA SER A 108 2.81 -12.32 31.93
C SER A 108 4.02 -12.73 32.79
N LYS A 109 4.35 -14.03 32.79
CA LYS A 109 5.54 -14.57 33.44
C LYS A 109 6.77 -13.78 33.01
N ASP A 110 7.59 -13.40 33.98
CA ASP A 110 8.80 -12.61 33.74
C ASP A 110 9.71 -13.36 32.75
N ALA A 111 10.04 -12.69 31.65
CA ALA A 111 10.93 -13.20 30.62
C ALA A 111 12.42 -13.02 30.96
N GLY A 112 12.74 -12.42 32.13
CA GLY A 112 14.10 -12.14 32.56
C GLY A 112 14.75 -11.00 31.76
N LEU A 113 13.93 -10.09 31.24
CA LEU A 113 14.39 -8.96 30.44
C LEU A 113 14.87 -7.84 31.37
N ALA A 114 16.15 -7.49 31.30
CA ALA A 114 16.71 -6.30 31.96
C ALA A 114 16.33 -5.02 31.20
N ALA A 115 15.04 -4.74 31.08
CA ALA A 115 14.53 -3.51 30.48
C ALA A 115 14.68 -2.34 31.46
N ARG A 116 14.64 -1.11 30.94
CA ARG A 116 14.54 0.13 31.71
C ARG A 116 13.56 1.06 31.01
N GLU A 117 13.15 2.13 31.68
CA GLU A 117 12.32 3.15 31.04
C GLU A 117 12.99 3.74 29.80
N PRO A 118 12.20 4.12 28.78
CA PRO A 118 12.72 4.77 27.58
C PRO A 118 13.18 6.20 27.92
N PRO A 119 13.95 6.84 27.02
CA PRO A 119 14.39 8.22 27.20
C PRO A 119 13.21 9.17 27.49
N ALA A 120 13.46 10.21 28.30
CA ALA A 120 12.44 11.15 28.75
C ALA A 120 11.63 11.77 27.60
N ASN A 121 12.25 12.01 26.44
CA ASN A 121 11.56 12.56 25.27
C ASN A 121 10.41 11.66 24.77
N MET A 122 10.59 10.32 24.83
CA MET A 122 9.55 9.37 24.46
C MET A 122 8.41 9.36 25.49
N LEU A 123 8.76 9.40 26.79
CA LEU A 123 7.78 9.48 27.87
C LEU A 123 6.98 10.78 27.83
N LEU A 124 7.61 11.91 27.52
CA LEU A 124 6.95 13.20 27.37
C LEU A 124 5.98 13.20 26.20
N ALA A 125 6.37 12.65 25.05
CA ALA A 125 5.47 12.51 23.90
C ALA A 125 4.24 11.64 24.22
N MET A 126 4.47 10.49 24.89
CA MET A 126 3.40 9.63 25.37
C MET A 126 2.49 10.34 26.38
N GLY A 127 3.09 11.05 27.35
CA GLY A 127 2.38 11.81 28.37
C GLY A 127 1.49 12.90 27.78
N LEU A 128 1.99 13.64 26.79
CA LEU A 128 1.24 14.68 26.10
C LEU A 128 0.01 14.10 25.39
N VAL A 129 0.18 13.00 24.65
CA VAL A 129 -0.95 12.36 23.94
C VAL A 129 -1.93 11.72 24.92
N ALA A 130 -1.44 11.13 26.01
CA ALA A 130 -2.28 10.61 27.10
C ALA A 130 -3.14 11.72 27.73
N LEU A 131 -2.53 12.86 28.04
CA LEU A 131 -3.21 14.02 28.61
C LEU A 131 -4.25 14.58 27.64
N LEU A 132 -3.95 14.70 26.35
CA LEU A 132 -4.92 15.10 25.33
C LEU A 132 -6.09 14.12 25.22
N GLY A 133 -5.82 12.81 25.27
CA GLY A 133 -6.85 11.77 25.23
C GLY A 133 -7.80 11.81 26.44
N ILE A 134 -7.27 12.12 27.63
CA ILE A 134 -8.06 12.32 28.86
C ILE A 134 -8.81 13.65 28.77
N PHE A 135 -8.16 14.73 28.36
CA PHE A 135 -8.77 16.06 28.25
C PHE A 135 -10.00 16.04 27.34
N VAL A 136 -9.91 15.41 26.17
CA VAL A 136 -11.05 15.23 25.25
C VAL A 136 -12.14 14.34 25.85
N GLY A 137 -11.76 13.35 26.66
CA GLY A 137 -12.72 12.53 27.39
C GLY A 137 -13.49 13.36 28.41
N VAL A 138 -12.80 14.04 29.32
CA VAL A 138 -13.39 14.84 30.41
C VAL A 138 -14.14 16.07 29.89
N TYR A 139 -13.63 16.72 28.84
CA TYR A 139 -14.22 17.91 28.24
C TYR A 139 -14.52 17.71 26.73
N PRO A 140 -15.57 16.95 26.39
CA PRO A 140 -15.95 16.64 25.00
C PRO A 140 -16.25 17.88 24.15
N ALA A 141 -16.73 18.96 24.80
CA ALA A 141 -17.08 20.21 24.14
C ALA A 141 -15.92 20.80 23.33
N ALA A 142 -14.67 20.66 23.80
CA ALA A 142 -13.50 21.11 23.05
C ALA A 142 -13.30 20.35 21.73
N LEU A 143 -13.65 19.07 21.68
CA LEU A 143 -13.63 18.32 20.42
C LEU A 143 -14.81 18.72 19.54
N PHE A 144 -16.01 18.85 20.12
CA PHE A 144 -17.22 19.17 19.36
C PHE A 144 -17.17 20.57 18.73
N SER A 145 -16.55 21.56 19.39
CA SER A 145 -16.37 22.90 18.83
C SER A 145 -15.44 22.96 17.61
N LEU A 146 -14.60 21.95 17.43
CA LEU A 146 -13.70 21.84 16.27
C LEU A 146 -14.34 21.13 15.08
N LEU A 147 -15.50 20.51 15.27
CA LEU A 147 -16.17 19.77 14.21
C LEU A 147 -16.92 20.74 13.28
N PRO A 148 -16.98 20.44 11.97
CA PRO A 148 -17.60 21.33 10.99
C PRO A 148 -19.13 21.42 11.09
N TYR A 149 -19.75 20.52 11.86
CA TYR A 149 -21.21 20.45 12.04
C TYR A 149 -21.53 20.53 13.53
N GLN A 150 -22.70 21.11 13.87
CA GLN A 150 -23.21 21.11 15.24
C GLN A 150 -23.46 19.66 15.70
N VAL A 151 -23.04 19.36 16.92
CA VAL A 151 -23.14 18.03 17.51
C VAL A 151 -24.03 18.11 18.75
N ASP A 152 -25.29 17.70 18.60
CA ASP A 152 -26.26 17.57 19.68
C ASP A 152 -26.14 16.18 20.32
N TYR A 153 -24.95 15.86 20.83
CA TYR A 153 -24.69 14.57 21.48
C TYR A 153 -24.16 14.76 22.90
N VAL A 154 -24.83 14.13 23.86
CA VAL A 154 -24.41 14.12 25.27
C VAL A 154 -23.80 12.75 25.58
N PRO A 155 -22.46 12.63 25.67
CA PRO A 155 -21.79 11.34 25.88
C PRO A 155 -22.04 10.77 27.30
N TYR A 156 -22.14 11.64 28.30
CA TYR A 156 -22.24 11.24 29.72
C TYR A 156 -23.69 11.09 30.16
N THR A 157 -24.38 10.09 29.64
CA THR A 157 -25.69 9.65 30.17
C THR A 157 -25.53 8.33 30.92
N GLY A 158 -26.50 8.02 31.79
CA GLY A 158 -26.51 6.75 32.53
C GLY A 158 -26.44 5.53 31.62
N GLU A 159 -27.20 5.54 30.51
CA GLU A 159 -27.22 4.45 29.53
C GLU A 159 -25.85 4.22 28.88
N HIS A 160 -25.19 5.29 28.42
CA HIS A 160 -23.87 5.18 27.79
C HIS A 160 -22.81 4.66 28.78
N ILE A 161 -22.81 5.17 30.01
CA ILE A 161 -21.85 4.77 31.05
C ILE A 161 -22.06 3.30 31.42
N VAL A 162 -23.31 2.91 31.70
CA VAL A 162 -23.65 1.53 32.05
C VAL A 162 -23.29 0.57 30.92
N GLY A 163 -23.66 0.90 29.68
CA GLY A 163 -23.35 0.07 28.52
C GLY A 163 -21.85 -0.11 28.29
N ALA A 164 -21.06 0.97 28.42
CA ALA A 164 -19.61 0.89 28.30
C ALA A 164 -18.96 0.06 29.43
N VAL A 165 -19.38 0.28 30.68
CA VAL A 165 -18.87 -0.46 31.84
C VAL A 165 -19.24 -1.94 31.73
N GLN A 166 -20.47 -2.27 31.34
CA GLN A 166 -20.89 -3.65 31.09
C GLN A 166 -20.05 -4.30 30.00
N LEU A 167 -19.86 -3.62 28.86
CA LEU A 167 -19.08 -4.15 27.76
C LEU A 167 -17.64 -4.46 28.18
N VAL A 168 -16.99 -3.53 28.91
CA VAL A 168 -15.64 -3.73 29.44
C VAL A 168 -15.62 -4.85 30.48
N ALA A 169 -16.58 -4.89 31.40
CA ALA A 169 -16.65 -5.90 32.46
C ALA A 169 -16.86 -7.31 31.90
N PHE A 170 -17.83 -7.51 31.00
CA PHE A 170 -18.09 -8.81 30.38
C PHE A 170 -16.96 -9.25 29.46
N THR A 171 -16.36 -8.34 28.71
CA THR A 171 -15.18 -8.66 27.90
C THR A 171 -13.99 -9.01 28.78
N GLY A 172 -13.80 -8.29 29.89
CA GLY A 172 -12.78 -8.57 30.90
C GLY A 172 -12.95 -9.94 31.54
N LEU A 173 -14.17 -10.26 31.97
CA LEU A 173 -14.54 -11.58 32.48
C LEU A 173 -14.22 -12.67 31.44
N GLY A 174 -14.66 -12.49 30.20
CA GLY A 174 -14.38 -13.40 29.09
C GLY A 174 -12.87 -13.59 28.85
N PHE A 175 -12.08 -12.51 28.91
CA PHE A 175 -10.63 -12.57 28.79
C PHE A 175 -10.01 -13.42 29.91
N PHE A 176 -10.36 -13.17 31.18
CA PHE A 176 -9.77 -13.91 32.30
C PHE A 176 -10.16 -15.39 32.29
N LEU A 177 -11.40 -15.71 31.91
CA LEU A 177 -11.88 -17.09 31.76
C LEU A 177 -11.17 -17.83 30.61
N LEU A 178 -10.86 -17.13 29.51
CA LEU A 178 -10.24 -17.70 28.32
C LEU A 178 -8.75 -17.39 28.20
N ARG A 179 -8.11 -16.89 29.26
CA ARG A 179 -6.74 -16.35 29.21
C ARG A 179 -5.73 -17.37 28.67
N ASP A 180 -5.88 -18.64 29.05
CA ASP A 180 -4.97 -19.71 28.68
C ASP A 180 -5.11 -20.07 27.19
N ARG A 181 -6.31 -19.87 26.61
CA ARG A 181 -6.58 -20.03 25.17
C ARG A 181 -6.12 -18.81 24.36
N LEU A 182 -6.03 -17.64 24.99
CA LEU A 182 -5.61 -16.39 24.36
C LEU A 182 -4.09 -16.16 24.47
N ALA A 183 -3.37 -17.06 25.12
CA ALA A 183 -1.93 -17.02 25.25
C ALA A 183 -1.26 -16.88 23.87
N PRO A 184 -0.18 -16.10 23.77
CA PRO A 184 0.59 -16.01 22.54
C PRO A 184 1.26 -17.36 22.27
N GLU A 185 1.05 -17.90 21.08
CA GLU A 185 1.72 -19.12 20.61
C GLU A 185 2.83 -18.77 19.63
N ARG A 186 3.83 -19.65 19.50
CA ARG A 186 4.91 -19.52 18.50
C ARG A 186 4.46 -20.00 17.13
N THR A 187 3.37 -19.44 16.63
CA THR A 187 2.84 -19.71 15.30
C THR A 187 3.22 -18.58 14.35
N LEU A 188 3.38 -18.92 13.07
CA LEU A 188 3.63 -17.92 12.03
C LEU A 188 2.30 -17.19 11.79
N SER A 189 2.23 -15.89 12.08
CA SER A 189 1.06 -15.09 11.71
C SER A 189 0.98 -15.05 10.19
N LEU A 190 -0.03 -15.72 9.61
CA LEU A 190 -0.33 -15.65 8.19
C LEU A 190 -0.99 -14.30 7.90
N ASP A 191 -0.18 -13.26 7.78
CA ASP A 191 -0.68 -11.94 7.37
C ASP A 191 -1.05 -11.93 5.88
N ILE A 192 -2.04 -11.10 5.55
CA ILE A 192 -2.44 -10.77 4.16
C ILE A 192 -1.23 -10.24 3.36
N ASP A 193 -0.20 -9.75 4.05
CA ASP A 193 1.08 -9.33 3.49
C ASP A 193 1.76 -10.45 2.66
N TRP A 194 1.51 -11.72 2.99
CA TRP A 194 1.95 -12.85 2.17
C TRP A 194 1.32 -12.82 0.76
N LEU A 195 0.01 -12.50 0.67
CA LEU A 195 -0.71 -12.40 -0.59
C LEU A 195 -0.13 -11.24 -1.44
N TYR A 196 0.08 -10.08 -0.82
CA TYR A 196 0.67 -8.93 -1.49
C TYR A 196 2.09 -9.21 -2.00
N ARG A 197 2.95 -9.80 -1.16
CA ARG A 197 4.32 -10.21 -1.55
C ARG A 197 4.32 -11.24 -2.67
N ARG A 198 3.37 -12.19 -2.66
CA ARG A 198 3.26 -13.19 -3.72
C ARG A 198 2.80 -12.55 -5.03
N ALA A 199 1.79 -11.69 -4.99
CA ALA A 199 1.33 -10.93 -6.15
C ALA A 199 2.43 -10.02 -6.72
N GLY A 200 3.15 -9.30 -5.86
CA GLY A 200 4.27 -8.44 -6.27
C GLY A 200 5.40 -9.21 -6.95
N ARG A 201 5.76 -10.40 -6.42
CA ARG A 201 6.76 -11.26 -7.08
C ARG A 201 6.28 -11.75 -8.46
N ALA A 202 5.02 -12.14 -8.58
CA ALA A 202 4.45 -12.56 -9.86
C ALA A 202 4.44 -11.40 -10.88
N PHE A 203 4.09 -10.19 -10.43
CA PHE A 203 4.12 -8.97 -11.24
C PHE A 203 5.53 -8.62 -11.71
N MET A 204 6.52 -8.66 -10.80
CA MET A 204 7.91 -8.40 -11.15
C MET A 204 8.47 -9.45 -12.12
N TRP A 205 8.10 -10.72 -11.95
CA TRP A 205 8.43 -11.77 -12.92
C TRP A 205 7.83 -11.48 -14.30
N PHE A 206 6.57 -11.08 -14.37
CA PHE A 206 5.90 -10.72 -15.62
C PHE A 206 6.56 -9.54 -16.35
N ILE A 207 6.98 -8.50 -15.61
CA ILE A 207 7.70 -7.37 -16.21
C ILE A 207 9.06 -7.81 -16.75
N ARG A 208 9.81 -8.59 -15.96
CA ARG A 208 11.20 -8.93 -16.29
C ARG A 208 11.32 -9.95 -17.40
N GLU A 209 10.40 -10.91 -17.48
CA GLU A 209 10.52 -12.04 -18.41
C GLU A 209 9.66 -11.82 -19.67
N PRO A 210 8.31 -12.03 -19.65
CA PRO A 210 7.53 -11.98 -20.88
C PRO A 210 7.47 -10.58 -21.49
N LEU A 211 7.36 -9.52 -20.68
CA LEU A 211 7.22 -8.16 -21.20
C LEU A 211 8.53 -7.65 -21.84
N SER A 212 9.69 -7.97 -21.26
CA SER A 212 11.00 -7.59 -21.81
C SER A 212 11.37 -8.36 -23.08
N VAL A 213 11.00 -9.65 -23.15
CA VAL A 213 11.18 -10.48 -24.35
C VAL A 213 10.23 -10.00 -25.45
N TYR A 214 9.00 -9.63 -25.10
CA TYR A 214 8.06 -9.07 -26.07
C TYR A 214 8.51 -7.70 -26.59
N SER A 215 8.98 -6.81 -25.71
CA SER A 215 9.45 -5.48 -26.12
C SER A 215 10.70 -5.56 -27.00
N SER A 216 11.65 -6.44 -26.68
CA SER A 216 12.85 -6.65 -27.52
C SER A 216 12.49 -7.24 -28.90
N LYS A 217 11.50 -8.14 -28.96
CA LYS A 217 11.00 -8.69 -30.22
C LYS A 217 10.24 -7.64 -31.06
N LEU A 218 9.42 -6.79 -30.43
CA LEU A 218 8.79 -5.67 -31.13
C LEU A 218 9.82 -4.70 -31.68
N TYR A 219 10.85 -4.39 -30.89
CA TYR A 219 11.92 -3.48 -31.28
C TYR A 219 12.71 -4.02 -32.49
N SER A 220 13.02 -5.32 -32.53
CA SER A 220 13.70 -5.93 -33.68
C SER A 220 12.84 -5.95 -34.95
N VAL A 221 11.52 -6.16 -34.83
CA VAL A 221 10.58 -6.06 -35.96
C VAL A 221 10.49 -4.64 -36.48
N LEU A 222 10.37 -3.65 -35.59
CA LEU A 222 10.34 -2.22 -35.95
C LEU A 222 11.61 -1.80 -36.70
N ILE A 223 12.78 -2.20 -36.20
CA ILE A 223 14.05 -1.96 -36.91
C ILE A 223 14.04 -2.63 -38.28
N SER A 224 13.62 -3.90 -38.37
CA SER A 224 13.62 -4.63 -39.64
C SER A 224 12.72 -3.98 -40.69
N VAL A 225 11.54 -3.48 -40.28
CA VAL A 225 10.63 -2.74 -41.16
C VAL A 225 11.23 -1.39 -41.54
N SER A 226 11.84 -0.67 -40.60
CA SER A 226 12.49 0.61 -40.87
C SER A 226 13.66 0.47 -41.85
N ASP A 227 14.52 -0.54 -41.66
CA ASP A 227 15.62 -0.88 -42.56
C ASP A 227 15.09 -1.27 -43.95
N ALA A 228 13.98 -2.03 -44.02
CA ALA A 228 13.33 -2.37 -45.29
C ALA A 228 12.76 -1.14 -46.00
N LEU A 229 12.11 -0.23 -45.28
CA LEU A 229 11.59 1.02 -45.86
C LEU A 229 12.71 1.95 -46.32
N ALA A 230 13.78 2.09 -45.53
CA ALA A 230 14.97 2.82 -45.93
C ALA A 230 15.64 2.19 -47.16
N TRP A 231 15.65 0.85 -47.25
CA TRP A 231 16.13 0.09 -48.41
C TRP A 231 15.31 0.39 -49.68
N ILE A 232 13.97 0.37 -49.59
CA ILE A 232 13.07 0.71 -50.71
C ILE A 232 13.26 2.17 -51.14
N SER A 233 13.34 3.09 -50.17
CA SER A 233 13.41 4.54 -50.43
C SER A 233 14.68 4.95 -51.18
N ARG A 234 15.83 4.33 -50.89
CA ARG A 234 17.12 4.70 -51.50
C ARG A 234 17.27 4.28 -52.96
N ASN A 235 16.61 3.21 -53.41
CA ASN A 235 16.72 2.70 -54.79
C ASN A 235 15.43 1.97 -55.25
N PRO A 236 14.32 2.71 -55.44
CA PRO A 236 12.99 2.10 -55.65
C PRO A 236 12.90 1.24 -56.92
N LYS A 237 13.57 1.65 -58.01
CA LYS A 237 13.57 0.89 -59.28
C LYS A 237 14.27 -0.46 -59.14
N LYS A 238 15.43 -0.46 -58.49
CA LYS A 238 16.31 -1.61 -58.30
C LYS A 238 15.71 -2.64 -57.34
N ALA A 239 15.06 -2.17 -56.28
CA ALA A 239 14.26 -2.99 -55.36
C ALA A 239 13.09 -3.67 -56.07
N PHE A 240 12.36 -2.93 -56.92
CA PHE A 240 11.21 -3.45 -57.65
C PHE A 240 11.59 -4.57 -58.64
N PHE A 241 12.62 -4.37 -59.46
CA PHE A 241 13.11 -5.40 -60.37
C PHE A 241 13.62 -6.64 -59.62
N MET A 242 14.37 -6.46 -58.52
CA MET A 242 14.82 -7.58 -57.69
C MET A 242 13.67 -8.41 -57.11
N HIS A 243 12.55 -7.76 -56.73
CA HIS A 243 11.36 -8.47 -56.26
C HIS A 243 10.63 -9.22 -57.38
N ILE A 244 10.57 -8.66 -58.59
CA ILE A 244 10.02 -9.34 -59.77
C ILE A 244 10.87 -10.56 -60.11
N ASP A 245 12.20 -10.40 -60.23
CA ASP A 245 13.13 -11.47 -60.57
C ASP A 245 13.10 -12.60 -59.52
N MET A 246 12.97 -12.24 -58.24
CA MET A 246 12.88 -13.22 -57.15
C MET A 246 11.51 -13.90 -57.06
N ALA A 247 10.43 -13.22 -57.44
CA ALA A 247 9.09 -13.81 -57.56
C ALA A 247 9.00 -14.74 -58.77
N GLU A 248 9.58 -14.33 -59.90
CA GLU A 248 9.65 -15.12 -61.13
C GLU A 248 10.48 -16.39 -60.91
N TYR A 249 11.64 -16.29 -60.27
CA TYR A 249 12.44 -17.46 -59.88
C TYR A 249 11.68 -18.40 -58.94
N ARG A 250 10.90 -17.88 -57.97
CA ARG A 250 10.11 -18.73 -57.06
C ARG A 250 8.93 -19.43 -57.73
N LEU A 251 8.32 -18.80 -58.73
CA LEU A 251 7.16 -19.35 -59.42
C LEU A 251 7.55 -20.30 -60.57
N PHE A 252 8.65 -20.01 -61.27
CA PHE A 252 9.04 -20.72 -62.49
C PHE A 252 10.39 -21.43 -62.40
N GLY A 253 11.12 -21.30 -61.28
CA GLY A 253 12.44 -21.91 -61.08
C GLY A 253 13.57 -21.31 -61.93
N ARG A 254 13.27 -20.26 -62.70
CA ARG A 254 14.19 -19.55 -63.60
C ARG A 254 13.67 -18.13 -63.85
N ILE A 255 14.58 -17.20 -64.15
CA ILE A 255 14.24 -15.84 -64.61
C ILE A 255 14.19 -15.84 -66.14
N HIS A 256 13.28 -15.07 -66.75
CA HIS A 256 13.14 -15.00 -68.21
C HIS A 256 14.49 -14.72 -68.90
N GLY A 257 14.90 -15.63 -69.81
CA GLY A 257 16.15 -15.48 -70.57
C GLY A 257 17.43 -15.99 -69.89
N LEU A 258 17.36 -16.56 -68.68
CA LEU A 258 18.51 -17.11 -67.95
C LEU A 258 18.34 -18.60 -67.63
N SER A 259 19.44 -19.34 -67.57
CA SER A 259 19.44 -20.72 -67.05
C SER A 259 19.19 -20.71 -65.52
N PRO A 260 18.72 -21.82 -64.92
CA PRO A 260 18.42 -21.85 -63.48
C PRO A 260 19.64 -21.51 -62.59
N GLU A 261 20.83 -21.95 -63.00
CA GLU A 261 22.10 -21.68 -62.31
C GLU A 261 22.53 -20.22 -62.48
N ALA A 262 22.40 -19.67 -63.70
CA ALA A 262 22.68 -18.26 -63.97
C ALA A 262 21.68 -17.33 -63.28
N SER A 263 20.42 -17.76 -63.10
CA SER A 263 19.40 -17.01 -62.36
C SER A 263 19.78 -16.88 -60.88
N LEU A 264 20.30 -17.97 -60.27
CA LEU A 264 20.80 -17.96 -58.90
C LEU A 264 22.02 -17.07 -58.74
N GLU A 265 22.94 -17.09 -59.70
CA GLU A 265 24.15 -16.26 -59.70
C GLU A 265 23.80 -14.77 -59.93
N HIS A 266 22.80 -14.48 -60.75
CA HIS A 266 22.25 -13.15 -60.94
C HIS A 266 21.63 -12.60 -59.65
N ILE A 267 20.82 -13.39 -58.95
CA ILE A 267 20.25 -13.01 -57.65
C ILE A 267 21.36 -12.82 -56.60
N ARG A 268 22.39 -13.68 -56.58
CA ARG A 268 23.54 -13.56 -55.65
C ARG A 268 24.38 -12.32 -55.94
N SER A 269 24.70 -12.04 -57.19
CA SER A 269 25.48 -10.86 -57.57
C SER A 269 24.73 -9.56 -57.29
N MET A 270 23.40 -9.54 -57.48
CA MET A 270 22.55 -8.46 -57.00
C MET A 270 22.55 -8.32 -55.47
N ARG A 271 22.83 -9.39 -54.71
CA ARG A 271 22.97 -9.30 -53.24
C ARG A 271 24.33 -8.76 -52.80
N VAL A 272 25.40 -9.06 -53.55
CA VAL A 272 26.80 -8.68 -53.24
C VAL A 272 27.08 -7.22 -53.60
N ASN A 273 26.53 -6.71 -54.70
CA ASN A 273 26.73 -5.32 -55.14
C ASN A 273 25.87 -4.27 -54.39
N TYR A 274 25.23 -4.63 -53.28
CA TYR A 274 24.35 -3.73 -52.52
C TYR A 274 24.94 -3.43 -51.13
N PRO A 275 25.57 -2.26 -50.94
CA PRO A 275 26.20 -1.90 -49.68
C PRO A 275 25.15 -1.55 -48.63
N GLY A 276 24.78 -2.52 -47.80
CA GLY A 276 24.15 -2.25 -46.52
C GLY A 276 25.20 -1.70 -45.55
N ARG A 277 25.58 -0.42 -45.66
CA ARG A 277 26.29 0.19 -44.51
C ARG A 277 25.31 0.16 -43.33
N PRO A 278 25.72 -0.27 -42.11
CA PRO A 278 24.88 -0.14 -40.95
C PRO A 278 24.54 1.34 -40.82
N VAL A 279 23.25 1.69 -40.92
CA VAL A 279 22.77 3.03 -40.59
C VAL A 279 23.28 3.31 -39.17
N HIS A 280 24.00 4.41 -38.96
CA HIS A 280 24.43 4.79 -37.62
C HIS A 280 23.17 4.93 -36.76
N ARG A 281 23.05 4.07 -35.76
CA ARG A 281 21.86 3.97 -34.91
C ARG A 281 22.10 4.87 -33.71
N ASP A 282 21.47 6.04 -33.68
CA ASP A 282 21.41 6.81 -32.45
C ASP A 282 20.65 5.99 -31.39
N PRO A 283 21.07 6.01 -30.11
CA PRO A 283 20.36 5.38 -29.02
C PRO A 283 18.85 5.69 -29.09
N VAL A 284 18.01 4.69 -28.81
CA VAL A 284 16.53 4.83 -28.85
C VAL A 284 16.02 6.06 -28.09
N GLY A 285 16.74 6.46 -27.04
CA GLY A 285 16.47 7.69 -26.29
C GLY A 285 16.46 8.95 -27.17
N ASP A 286 17.42 9.10 -28.08
CA ASP A 286 17.58 10.32 -28.89
C ASP A 286 16.46 10.44 -29.92
N ALA A 287 16.08 9.34 -30.57
CA ALA A 287 14.94 9.32 -31.49
C ALA A 287 13.61 9.62 -30.80
N ILE A 288 13.40 9.11 -29.58
CA ILE A 288 12.21 9.41 -28.77
C ILE A 288 12.20 10.89 -28.37
N ILE A 289 13.34 11.46 -27.98
CA ILE A 289 13.45 12.87 -27.61
C ILE A 289 13.11 13.76 -28.82
N VAL A 290 13.65 13.47 -30.01
CA VAL A 290 13.34 14.24 -31.23
C VAL A 290 11.85 14.11 -31.60
N ALA A 291 11.26 12.92 -31.48
CA ALA A 291 9.83 12.72 -31.76
C ALA A 291 8.93 13.50 -30.77
N ILE A 292 9.27 13.51 -29.49
CA ILE A 292 8.56 14.30 -28.47
C ILE A 292 8.65 15.79 -28.80
N ILE A 293 9.83 16.29 -29.15
CA ILE A 293 10.04 17.70 -29.52
C ILE A 293 9.19 18.07 -30.75
N LEU A 294 9.18 17.24 -31.79
CA LEU A 294 8.37 17.47 -32.99
C LEU A 294 6.86 17.48 -32.70
N LEU A 295 6.38 16.53 -31.89
CA LEU A 295 4.98 16.49 -31.47
C LEU A 295 4.60 17.71 -30.63
N MET A 296 5.51 18.19 -29.79
CA MET A 296 5.30 19.39 -28.98
C MET A 296 5.25 20.66 -29.84
N ILE A 297 6.10 20.76 -30.87
CA ILE A 297 6.04 21.85 -31.86
C ILE A 297 4.74 21.80 -32.66
N TYR A 298 4.30 20.61 -33.08
CA TYR A 298 3.03 20.44 -33.78
C TYR A 298 1.83 20.82 -32.90
N ALA A 299 1.84 20.41 -31.63
CA ALA A 299 0.82 20.79 -30.66
C ALA A 299 0.78 22.32 -30.45
N LEU A 300 1.95 22.96 -30.33
CA LEU A 300 2.05 24.42 -30.23
C LEU A 300 1.52 25.13 -31.48
N TYR A 301 1.86 24.63 -32.68
CA TYR A 301 1.32 25.15 -33.93
C TYR A 301 -0.21 24.98 -33.99
N TYR A 302 -0.74 23.82 -33.59
CA TYR A 302 -2.16 23.55 -33.58
C TYR A 302 -2.91 24.45 -32.59
N ILE A 303 -2.36 24.66 -31.39
CA ILE A 303 -2.92 25.58 -30.37
C ILE A 303 -2.87 27.03 -30.87
N ALA A 304 -1.75 27.47 -31.45
CA ALA A 304 -1.62 28.81 -32.01
C ALA A 304 -2.58 29.03 -33.19
N ARG A 305 -2.77 28.01 -34.03
CA ARG A 305 -3.74 28.03 -35.12
C ARG A 305 -5.17 28.04 -34.59
N LEU A 306 -5.52 27.27 -33.55
CA LEU A 306 -6.87 27.33 -32.96
C LEU A 306 -7.21 28.72 -32.42
N ARG A 307 -6.23 29.39 -31.80
CA ARG A 307 -6.39 30.72 -31.21
C ARG A 307 -6.57 31.85 -32.23
N LEU A 308 -6.26 31.62 -33.50
CA LEU A 308 -6.48 32.57 -34.59
C LEU A 308 -7.91 32.47 -35.19
N TRP A 309 -8.70 31.48 -34.78
CA TRP A 309 -10.07 31.23 -35.27
C TRP A 309 -11.15 31.36 -34.16
N THR A 310 -10.75 31.80 -32.97
CA THR A 310 -11.63 32.19 -31.84
C THR A 310 -11.42 33.66 -31.52
#